data_AF-A0AAU6A995-F1
#
_entry.id   AF-A0AAU6A995-F1
#
_cell.length_a   1.000
_cell.length_b   1.000
_cell.length_c   1.000
_cell.angle_alpha   90.00
_cell.angle_beta   90.00
_cell.angle_gamma   90.00
#
_symmetry.space_group_name_H-M   'P 1'
#
loop_
_entity.id
_entity.type
_entity.pdbx_description
1 polymer ?
#
loop_
_entity_poly.entity_id
_entity_poly.type
_entity_poly.pdbx_seq_one_letter_code
_entity_poly.pdbx_strand_id
1 'polypeptide(L)'
;MQPGTHFAFGDHEEHGFVASFTSAMPAHLAHWYLEREQFEPVPGEPRLYRLSEPERDGPRRTRQAVHDLRRQGYTVQADIRLDPAVSASPPRPVRPNGLPERRSRLAQAAAGRTTQRRTTPPTTSPPAARPIPPKPTYAPTVHLTASGGGRSR
;
A
#
# COMPACT_ATOMS: atom_id res chain seq x y z
N MET A 1 -6.20 -18.35 -25.68
CA MET A 1 -6.30 -17.02 -25.05
C MET A 1 -7.75 -16.56 -25.10
N GLN A 2 -8.26 -15.90 -24.06
CA GLN A 2 -9.64 -15.43 -24.03
C GLN A 2 -9.84 -14.24 -25.00
N PRO A 3 -10.99 -14.13 -25.69
CA PRO A 3 -11.28 -12.96 -26.52
C PRO A 3 -11.36 -11.72 -25.62
N GLY A 4 -10.57 -10.69 -25.94
CA GLY A 4 -10.50 -9.44 -25.17
C GLY A 4 -9.33 -9.34 -24.18
N THR A 5 -8.47 -10.36 -24.06
CA THR A 5 -7.21 -10.23 -23.31
C THR A 5 -6.31 -9.20 -23.98
N HIS A 6 -5.83 -8.21 -23.24
CA HIS A 6 -4.91 -7.17 -23.74
C HIS A 6 -3.45 -7.57 -23.53
N PHE A 7 -3.14 -8.12 -22.36
CA PHE A 7 -1.80 -8.55 -21.96
C PHE A 7 -1.80 -9.98 -21.41
N ALA A 8 -0.73 -10.72 -21.65
CA ALA A 8 -0.49 -12.04 -21.10
C ALA A 8 0.91 -12.12 -20.49
N PHE A 9 1.00 -12.55 -19.23
CA PHE A 9 2.25 -12.71 -18.48
C PHE A 9 2.51 -14.18 -18.17
N GLY A 10 3.76 -14.60 -18.29
CA GLY A 10 4.16 -15.99 -18.05
C GLY A 10 5.63 -16.15 -17.72
N ASP A 11 6.02 -17.40 -17.47
CA ASP A 11 7.41 -17.80 -17.40
C ASP A 11 7.92 -18.35 -18.75
N HIS A 12 9.17 -18.03 -19.07
CA HIS A 12 9.87 -18.43 -20.29
C HIS A 12 11.24 -18.98 -19.91
N GLU A 13 11.58 -20.16 -20.43
CA GLU A 13 12.80 -20.88 -20.04
C GLU A 13 14.08 -20.08 -20.28
N GLU A 14 14.15 -19.35 -21.39
CA GLU A 14 15.33 -18.57 -21.78
C GLU A 14 15.34 -17.11 -21.28
N HIS A 15 14.18 -16.56 -20.92
CA HIS A 15 14.02 -15.11 -20.66
C HIS A 15 13.46 -14.81 -19.27
N GLY A 16 13.19 -15.82 -18.45
CA GLY A 16 12.64 -15.67 -17.12
C GLY A 16 11.18 -15.24 -17.19
N PHE A 17 10.85 -14.06 -16.69
CA PHE A 17 9.46 -13.56 -16.71
C PHE A 17 9.21 -12.75 -17.96
N VAL A 18 8.17 -13.14 -18.70
CA VAL A 18 7.82 -12.50 -19.98
C VAL A 18 6.40 -11.96 -19.97
N ALA A 19 6.19 -10.96 -20.82
CA ALA A 19 4.92 -10.36 -21.11
C ALA A 19 4.72 -10.30 -22.63
N SER A 20 3.49 -10.53 -23.07
CA SER A 20 3.07 -10.35 -24.44
C SER A 20 1.76 -9.58 -24.50
N PHE A 21 1.46 -8.99 -25.66
CA PHE A 21 0.23 -8.28 -25.90
C PHE A 21 -0.49 -8.82 -27.13
N THR A 22 -1.82 -8.68 -27.15
CA THR A 22 -2.66 -9.19 -28.25
C THR A 22 -3.00 -8.09 -29.26
N SER A 23 -3.66 -8.47 -30.36
CA SER A 23 -4.18 -7.52 -31.35
C SER A 23 -5.27 -6.59 -30.81
N ALA A 24 -5.86 -6.88 -29.65
CA ALA A 24 -6.80 -5.98 -28.98
C ALA A 24 -6.11 -4.74 -28.40
N MET A 25 -4.78 -4.78 -28.23
CA MET A 25 -3.99 -3.67 -27.69
C MET A 25 -3.14 -3.02 -28.80
N PRO A 26 -3.21 -1.68 -28.99
CA PRO A 26 -2.30 -0.99 -29.90
C PRO A 26 -0.83 -1.17 -29.47
N ALA A 27 0.04 -1.56 -30.41
CA ALA A 27 1.43 -1.94 -30.10
C ALA A 27 2.23 -0.83 -29.41
N HIS A 28 2.05 0.43 -29.82
CA HIS A 28 2.75 1.56 -29.21
C HIS A 28 2.33 1.80 -27.75
N LEU A 29 1.05 1.57 -27.41
CA LEU A 29 0.58 1.67 -26.03
C LEU A 29 1.06 0.48 -25.21
N ALA A 30 1.01 -0.74 -25.76
CA ALA A 30 1.53 -1.92 -25.09
C ALA A 30 3.02 -1.74 -24.75
N HIS A 31 3.82 -1.27 -25.70
CA HIS A 31 5.21 -0.93 -25.50
C HIS A 31 5.41 0.07 -24.37
N TRP A 32 4.71 1.22 -24.41
CA TRP A 32 4.80 2.25 -23.38
C TRP A 32 4.44 1.74 -21.98
N TYR A 33 3.42 0.88 -21.86
CA TYR A 33 3.04 0.30 -20.58
C TYR A 33 4.09 -0.69 -20.06
N LEU A 34 4.58 -1.57 -20.92
CA LEU A 34 5.53 -2.60 -20.55
C LEU A 34 6.88 -2.01 -20.14
N GLU A 35 7.38 -1.00 -20.87
CA GLU A 35 8.62 -0.29 -20.48
C GLU A 35 8.53 0.32 -19.08
N ARG A 36 7.38 0.89 -18.72
CA ARG A 36 7.15 1.48 -17.39
C ARG A 36 7.10 0.43 -16.29
N GLU A 37 6.60 -0.76 -16.60
CA GLU A 37 6.63 -1.93 -15.72
C GLU A 37 8.00 -2.64 -15.72
N GLN A 38 9.02 -2.03 -16.33
CA GLN A 38 10.40 -2.52 -16.41
C GLN A 38 10.53 -3.79 -17.26
N PHE A 39 9.65 -3.94 -18.24
CA PHE A 39 9.74 -4.97 -19.26
C PHE A 39 10.38 -4.38 -20.52
N GLU A 40 11.40 -5.06 -21.04
CA GLU A 40 12.14 -4.67 -22.23
C GLU A 40 11.76 -5.56 -23.42
N PRO A 41 11.70 -5.01 -24.64
CA PRO A 41 11.40 -5.81 -25.82
C PRO A 41 12.51 -6.84 -26.06
N VAL A 42 12.10 -8.06 -26.42
CA VAL A 42 13.05 -9.14 -26.77
C VAL A 42 13.51 -8.95 -28.22
N PRO A 43 14.83 -8.87 -28.49
CA PRO A 43 15.34 -8.79 -29.85
C PRO A 43 14.89 -9.99 -30.69
N GLY A 44 14.30 -9.73 -31.86
CA GLY A 44 13.78 -10.78 -32.75
C GLY A 44 12.30 -11.12 -32.53
N GLU A 45 11.70 -10.70 -31.42
CA GLU A 45 10.30 -10.97 -31.10
C GLU A 45 9.51 -9.69 -30.75
N PRO A 46 8.93 -8.99 -31.74
CA PRO A 46 8.35 -7.65 -31.57
C PRO A 46 7.07 -7.60 -30.71
N ARG A 47 6.58 -8.74 -30.20
CA ARG A 47 5.45 -8.84 -29.28
C ARG A 47 5.81 -9.43 -27.93
N LEU A 48 7.06 -9.83 -27.74
CA LEU A 48 7.54 -10.42 -26.51
C LEU A 48 8.40 -9.43 -25.77
N TYR A 49 8.15 -9.31 -24.47
CA TYR A 49 8.91 -8.47 -23.57
C TYR A 49 9.38 -9.32 -22.41
N ARG A 50 10.59 -9.09 -21.93
CA ARG A 50 11.17 -9.76 -20.76
C ARG A 50 11.33 -8.77 -19.62
N LEU A 51 11.16 -9.22 -18.40
CA LEU A 51 11.42 -8.40 -17.22
C LEU A 51 12.92 -8.07 -17.15
N SER A 52 13.27 -6.81 -16.91
CA SER A 52 14.65 -6.43 -16.63
C SER A 52 15.06 -6.93 -15.25
N GLU A 53 16.22 -7.60 -15.16
CA GLU A 53 16.72 -8.23 -13.92
C GLU A 53 15.71 -9.18 -13.26
N PRO A 54 15.38 -10.32 -13.90
CA PRO A 54 14.39 -11.26 -13.37
C PRO A 54 14.80 -11.89 -12.02
N GLU A 55 16.08 -11.91 -11.68
CA GLU A 55 16.62 -12.40 -10.42
C GLU A 55 16.23 -11.51 -9.24
N ARG A 56 15.97 -10.23 -9.49
CA ARG A 56 15.66 -9.23 -8.47
C ARG A 56 14.16 -9.06 -8.33
N ASP A 57 13.58 -9.88 -7.46
CA ASP A 57 12.15 -9.87 -7.13
C ASP A 57 11.23 -10.12 -8.34
N GLY A 58 11.68 -10.90 -9.33
CA GLY A 58 10.96 -11.13 -10.57
C GLY A 58 9.47 -11.53 -10.41
N PRO A 59 9.13 -12.52 -9.57
CA PRO A 59 7.74 -12.89 -9.33
C PRO A 59 6.91 -11.75 -8.73
N ARG A 60 7.48 -11.00 -7.79
CA ARG A 60 6.79 -9.90 -7.11
C ARG A 60 6.55 -8.72 -8.05
N ARG A 61 7.54 -8.36 -8.88
CA ARG A 61 7.42 -7.28 -9.87
C ARG A 61 6.43 -7.65 -10.98
N THR A 62 6.48 -8.88 -11.47
CA THR A 62 5.51 -9.36 -12.46
C THR A 62 4.08 -9.35 -11.92
N ARG A 63 3.88 -9.76 -10.65
CA ARG A 63 2.58 -9.62 -9.95
C ARG A 63 2.11 -8.18 -9.86
N GLN A 64 3.03 -7.27 -9.53
CA GLN A 64 2.74 -5.85 -9.43
C GLN A 64 2.28 -5.28 -10.78
N ALA A 65 2.99 -5.60 -11.86
CA ALA A 65 2.63 -5.19 -13.22
C ALA A 65 1.25 -5.71 -13.64
N VAL A 66 0.96 -6.99 -13.38
CA VAL A 66 -0.36 -7.59 -13.62
C VAL A 66 -1.45 -6.83 -12.87
N HIS A 67 -1.22 -6.54 -11.59
CA HIS A 67 -2.16 -5.82 -10.75
C HIS A 67 -2.39 -4.38 -11.25
N ASP A 68 -1.33 -3.67 -11.63
CA ASP A 68 -1.40 -2.26 -12.04
C ASP A 68 -2.07 -2.09 -13.40
N LEU A 69 -1.86 -3.02 -14.34
CA LEU A 69 -2.59 -3.03 -15.61
C LEU A 69 -4.07 -3.36 -15.42
N ARG A 70 -4.42 -4.30 -14.54
CA ARG A 70 -5.83 -4.58 -14.22
C ARG A 70 -6.51 -3.42 -13.52
N ARG A 71 -5.81 -2.72 -12.63
CA ARG A 71 -6.32 -1.51 -11.96
C ARG A 71 -6.65 -0.39 -12.96
N GLN A 72 -5.99 -0.38 -14.12
CA GLN A 72 -6.26 0.55 -15.22
C GLN A 72 -7.41 0.10 -16.13
N GLY A 73 -8.01 -1.07 -15.88
CA GLY A 73 -9.16 -1.59 -16.63
C GLY A 73 -8.79 -2.53 -17.78
N TYR A 74 -7.50 -2.88 -17.93
CA TYR A 74 -7.09 -3.84 -18.95
C TYR A 74 -7.34 -5.29 -18.53
N THR A 75 -7.74 -6.12 -19.49
CA THR A 75 -7.85 -7.56 -19.29
C THR A 75 -6.46 -8.19 -19.37
N VAL A 76 -5.95 -8.66 -18.23
CA VAL A 76 -4.61 -9.26 -18.13
C VAL A 76 -4.71 -10.71 -17.71
N GLN A 77 -4.17 -11.60 -18.54
CA GLN A 77 -3.98 -13.00 -18.24
C GLN A 77 -2.58 -13.21 -17.65
N ALA A 78 -2.45 -14.01 -16.61
CA ALA A 78 -1.17 -14.36 -16.01
C ALA A 78 -1.15 -15.82 -15.61
N ASP A 79 -0.01 -16.47 -15.73
CA ASP A 79 0.16 -17.86 -15.30
C ASP A 79 -0.07 -18.02 -13.79
N ILE A 80 -0.56 -19.18 -13.35
CA ILE A 80 -0.99 -19.41 -11.97
C ILE A 80 0.12 -19.23 -10.92
N ARG A 81 1.38 -19.45 -11.32
CA ARG A 81 2.56 -19.21 -10.48
C ARG A 81 2.76 -17.72 -10.21
N LEU A 82 2.45 -16.90 -11.21
CA LEU A 82 2.53 -15.46 -11.16
C LEU A 82 1.30 -14.89 -10.47
N ASP A 83 0.10 -15.34 -10.81
CA ASP A 83 -1.12 -14.80 -10.21
C ASP A 83 -2.09 -15.90 -9.78
N PRO A 84 -1.98 -16.40 -8.54
CA PRO A 84 -2.91 -17.39 -8.02
C PRO A 84 -4.31 -16.82 -7.78
N ALA A 85 -4.48 -15.49 -7.75
CA ALA A 85 -5.78 -14.86 -7.50
C ALA A 85 -6.77 -15.08 -8.66
N VAL A 86 -6.30 -15.40 -9.88
CA VAL A 86 -7.17 -15.76 -11.01
C VAL A 86 -7.89 -17.10 -10.76
N SER A 87 -7.31 -18.00 -9.96
CA SER A 87 -7.96 -19.26 -9.57
C SER A 87 -8.91 -19.09 -8.38
N ALA A 88 -8.92 -17.94 -7.71
CA ALA A 88 -9.62 -17.73 -6.45
C ALA A 88 -11.05 -17.20 -6.66
N SER A 89 -11.90 -17.93 -7.41
CA SER A 89 -13.36 -17.71 -7.48
C SER A 89 -13.82 -16.30 -7.94
N PRO A 90 -15.11 -16.11 -8.30
CA PRO A 90 -15.59 -14.84 -8.83
C PRO A 90 -15.38 -13.72 -7.80
N PRO A 91 -15.17 -12.47 -8.24
CA PRO A 91 -14.95 -11.34 -7.34
C PRO A 91 -16.14 -11.23 -6.38
N ARG A 92 -15.88 -11.46 -5.08
CA ARG A 92 -16.87 -11.20 -4.05
C ARG A 92 -17.24 -9.71 -4.14
N PRO A 93 -18.53 -9.34 -4.18
CA PRO A 93 -18.92 -7.94 -4.31
C PRO A 93 -18.24 -7.12 -3.22
N VAL A 94 -17.43 -6.15 -3.66
CA VAL A 94 -16.79 -5.17 -2.78
C VAL A 94 -17.92 -4.42 -2.09
N ARG A 95 -18.11 -4.69 -0.79
CA ARG A 95 -19.06 -3.92 0.01
C ARG A 95 -18.60 -2.46 -0.02
N PRO A 96 -19.42 -1.50 -0.45
CA PRO A 96 -19.04 -0.11 -0.46
C PRO A 96 -18.65 0.29 0.98
N ASN A 97 -17.54 1.02 1.08
CA ASN A 97 -16.93 1.47 2.33
C ASN A 97 -18.01 2.02 3.27
N GLY A 98 -18.34 1.28 4.34
CA GLY A 98 -19.38 1.61 5.34
C GLY A 98 -19.06 2.83 6.23
N LEU A 99 -18.17 3.70 5.76
CA LEU A 99 -17.80 4.97 6.37
C LEU A 99 -18.99 5.94 6.53
N PRO A 100 -19.94 6.09 5.58
CA PRO A 100 -21.10 6.95 5.78
C PRO A 100 -22.08 6.34 6.81
N GLU A 101 -22.29 5.02 6.83
CA GLU A 101 -23.12 4.37 7.86
C GLU A 101 -22.49 4.44 9.26
N ARG A 102 -21.16 4.34 9.37
CA ARG A 102 -20.44 4.50 10.64
C ARG A 102 -20.51 5.94 11.14
N ARG A 103 -20.36 6.93 10.25
CA ARG A 103 -20.53 8.36 10.59
C ARG A 103 -21.96 8.66 11.04
N SER A 104 -22.95 8.10 10.36
CA SER A 104 -24.36 8.28 10.70
C SER A 104 -24.70 7.69 12.08
N ARG A 105 -24.20 6.48 12.39
CA ARG A 105 -24.35 5.89 13.72
C ARG A 105 -23.68 6.69 14.83
N LEU A 106 -22.50 7.25 14.58
CA LEU A 106 -21.81 8.11 15.56
C LEU A 106 -22.54 9.44 15.80
N ALA A 107 -23.09 10.05 14.75
CA ALA A 107 -23.90 11.27 14.88
C ALA A 107 -25.20 11.01 15.67
N GLN A 108 -25.87 9.89 15.42
CA GLN A 108 -27.09 9.49 16.15
C GLN A 108 -26.80 9.22 17.63
N ALA A 109 -25.66 8.60 17.98
CA ALA A 109 -25.25 8.37 19.36
C ALA A 109 -24.92 9.68 20.11
N ALA A 110 -24.44 10.72 19.42
CA ALA A 110 -24.20 12.03 20.01
C ALA A 110 -25.50 12.83 20.22
N ALA A 111 -26.47 12.69 19.32
CA ALA A 111 -27.76 13.38 19.40
C ALA A 111 -28.63 12.90 20.58
N GLY A 112 -28.50 11.64 21.01
CA GLY A 112 -29.27 11.09 22.14
C GLY A 112 -28.81 11.55 23.54
N ARG A 113 -27.68 12.26 23.66
CA ARG A 113 -27.05 12.55 24.97
C ARG A 113 -27.40 13.92 25.56
N THR A 114 -28.26 14.72 24.93
CA THR A 114 -28.45 16.14 25.31
C THR A 114 -29.74 16.46 26.09
N THR A 115 -30.65 15.50 26.31
CA THR A 115 -31.93 15.78 27.00
C THR A 115 -31.96 15.44 28.50
N GLN A 116 -30.92 14.83 29.08
CA GLN A 116 -30.90 14.48 30.51
C GLN A 116 -30.25 15.53 31.44
N ARG A 117 -30.09 16.78 31.00
CA ARG A 117 -29.52 17.86 31.84
C ARG A 117 -30.60 18.81 32.37
N ARG A 118 -31.47 18.32 33.24
CA ARG A 118 -32.30 19.07 34.22
C ARG A 118 -32.94 18.02 35.11
N THR A 119 -32.65 17.89 36.40
CA THR A 119 -32.80 18.90 37.46
C THR A 119 -32.21 18.32 38.77
N THR A 120 -31.29 19.04 39.45
CA THR A 120 -31.24 19.23 40.92
C THR A 120 -30.15 20.25 41.31
N PRO A 121 -30.41 21.22 42.21
CA PRO A 121 -29.45 22.23 42.70
C PRO A 121 -28.50 21.69 43.80
N PRO A 122 -27.47 22.46 44.22
CA PRO A 122 -26.21 21.91 44.75
C PRO A 122 -26.23 21.73 46.28
N THR A 123 -25.63 20.64 46.75
CA THR A 123 -25.20 20.52 48.15
C THR A 123 -23.67 20.51 48.22
N THR A 124 -23.17 21.52 48.91
CA THR A 124 -21.79 21.78 49.31
C THR A 124 -21.05 20.53 49.81
N SER A 125 -19.87 20.28 49.26
CA SER A 125 -18.77 19.59 49.93
C SER A 125 -17.44 20.03 49.29
N PRO A 126 -16.48 20.58 50.05
CA PRO A 126 -15.20 21.02 49.50
C PRO A 126 -14.31 19.84 49.08
N PRO A 127 -13.50 19.96 48.01
CA PRO A 127 -12.64 18.88 47.57
C PRO A 127 -11.43 18.73 48.50
N ALA A 128 -11.25 17.52 49.02
CA ALA A 128 -10.05 17.09 49.72
C ALA A 128 -8.81 17.33 48.84
N ALA A 129 -7.80 17.94 49.44
CA ALA A 129 -6.51 18.23 48.83
C ALA A 129 -5.88 16.95 48.25
N ARG A 130 -5.60 16.94 46.94
CA ARG A 130 -4.70 15.96 46.34
C ARG A 130 -3.26 16.37 46.67
N PRO A 131 -2.42 15.49 47.24
CA PRO A 131 -1.00 15.78 47.41
C PRO A 131 -0.32 15.93 46.05
N ILE A 132 0.40 17.04 45.86
CA ILE A 132 1.27 17.26 44.70
C ILE A 132 2.49 16.34 44.85
N PRO A 133 2.87 15.56 43.82
CA PRO A 133 4.10 14.78 43.88
C PRO A 133 5.33 15.71 43.98
N PRO A 134 6.34 15.40 44.83
CA PRO A 134 7.53 16.24 44.95
C PRO A 134 8.30 16.28 43.63
N LYS A 135 8.82 17.46 43.28
CA LYS A 135 9.72 17.63 42.13
C LYS A 135 10.95 16.74 42.31
N PRO A 136 11.31 15.89 41.32
CA PRO A 136 12.58 15.21 41.35
C PRO A 136 13.70 16.23 41.15
N THR A 137 14.47 16.49 42.21
CA THR A 137 15.80 17.08 42.13
C THR A 137 16.73 16.04 41.50
N TYR A 138 16.84 16.06 40.18
CA TYR A 138 17.88 15.32 39.47
C TYR A 138 18.68 16.31 38.62
N ALA A 139 19.85 16.67 39.15
CA ALA A 139 20.91 17.31 38.40
C ALA A 139 21.96 16.25 38.08
N PRO A 140 22.08 15.79 36.82
CA PRO A 140 23.29 15.15 36.37
C PRO A 140 24.24 16.24 35.88
N THR A 141 25.27 16.48 36.68
CA THR A 141 26.48 17.23 36.36
C THR A 141 27.01 16.85 34.97
N VAL A 142 26.98 17.78 34.02
CA VAL A 142 27.73 17.65 32.77
C VAL A 142 29.20 17.89 33.10
N HIS A 143 29.96 16.82 33.31
CA HIS A 143 31.42 16.90 33.30
C HIS A 143 31.86 17.14 31.85
N LEU A 144 32.16 18.40 31.53
CA LEU A 144 32.95 18.77 30.36
C LEU A 144 34.33 18.12 30.50
N THR A 145 34.53 17.02 29.78
CA THR A 145 35.86 16.44 29.59
C THR A 145 36.68 17.42 28.75
N ALA A 146 37.62 18.11 29.41
CA ALA A 146 38.68 18.84 28.75
C ALA A 146 39.52 17.86 27.92
N SER A 147 39.38 17.91 26.60
CA SER A 147 40.35 17.31 25.69
C SER A 147 41.57 18.21 25.66
N GLY A 148 42.63 17.76 26.32
CA GLY A 148 43.90 18.46 26.37
C GLY A 148 44.57 18.61 25.00
N GLY A 149 45.03 19.83 24.75
CA GLY A 149 46.40 20.16 24.34
C GLY A 149 47.01 19.48 23.12
N GLY A 150 47.11 20.24 22.02
CA GLY A 150 48.00 19.97 20.87
C GLY A 150 48.58 21.26 20.27
N ARG A 151 49.75 21.65 20.77
CA ARG A 151 50.82 22.55 20.23
C ARG A 151 50.63 23.28 18.89
N SER A 152 50.97 24.58 18.90
CA SER A 152 51.98 25.29 18.07
C SER A 152 51.83 26.79 18.40
N ARG A 153 52.84 27.65 18.61
CA ARG A 153 54.25 27.67 18.25
C ARG A 153 54.92 28.74 19.13
#